data_AF-K9WGA9-F1
#
_entry.id   AF-K9WGA9-F1
#
_cell.length_a   1.000
_cell.length_b   1.000
_cell.length_c   1.000
_cell.angle_alpha   90.00
_cell.angle_beta   90.00
_cell.angle_gamma   90.00
#
_symmetry.space_group_name_H-M   'P 1'
#
loop_
_entity.id
_entity.type
_entity.pdbx_description
1 polymer ?
#
loop_
_entity_poly.entity_id
_entity_poly.type
_entity_poly.pdbx_seq_one_letter_code
_entity_poly.pdbx_strand_id
1 'polypeptide(L)'
;METNQTGQTSHMPVQPQKEHQWLQKLVGEWTYETEGLMEPEQPPVKSTGTETVRSLGGLWILAEGQGEMPGCGPATTLMALGYDPQKQRFRREDYLMRLNLLLDDTTYSYLSI
;
A
#
# COMPACT_ATOMS: atom_id res chain seq x y z
N MET A 1 -43.95 5.15 -28.22
CA MET A 1 -43.56 4.07 -27.29
C MET A 1 -42.08 3.89 -27.47
N GLU A 2 -41.26 4.32 -26.52
CA GLU A 2 -39.81 4.14 -26.60
C GLU A 2 -39.34 3.82 -25.18
N THR A 3 -39.14 2.52 -24.94
CA THR A 3 -38.77 2.00 -23.64
C THR A 3 -37.26 2.10 -23.48
N ASN A 4 -36.80 3.06 -22.68
CA ASN A 4 -35.42 3.12 -22.22
C ASN A 4 -35.14 1.91 -21.34
N GLN A 5 -34.33 0.97 -21.84
CA GLN A 5 -33.74 -0.09 -21.03
C GLN A 5 -32.58 0.50 -20.23
N THR A 6 -32.82 0.73 -18.95
CA THR A 6 -31.75 1.01 -17.98
C THR A 6 -30.90 -0.25 -17.88
N GLY A 7 -29.65 -0.19 -18.35
CA GLY A 7 -28.68 -1.26 -18.17
C GLY A 7 -28.44 -1.49 -16.68
N GLN A 8 -29.10 -2.49 -16.11
CA GLN A 8 -28.79 -2.98 -14.78
C GLN A 8 -27.42 -3.63 -14.85
N THR A 9 -26.39 -2.91 -14.40
CA THR A 9 -25.12 -3.55 -14.02
C THR A 9 -25.46 -4.53 -12.89
N SER A 10 -25.48 -5.81 -13.22
CA SER A 10 -25.57 -6.88 -12.24
C SER A 10 -24.37 -6.75 -11.31
N HIS A 11 -24.59 -6.13 -10.15
CA HIS A 11 -23.62 -6.11 -9.06
C HIS A 11 -23.56 -7.52 -8.47
N MET A 12 -22.87 -8.43 -9.16
CA MET A 12 -22.53 -9.70 -8.57
C MET A 12 -21.57 -9.42 -7.40
N PRO A 13 -21.87 -9.85 -6.18
CA PRO A 13 -20.95 -9.68 -5.06
C PRO A 13 -19.66 -10.42 -5.41
N VAL A 14 -18.52 -9.72 -5.35
CA VAL A 14 -17.20 -10.32 -5.57
C VAL A 14 -16.95 -11.28 -4.43
N GLN A 15 -17.04 -12.58 -4.72
CA GLN A 15 -16.71 -13.63 -3.76
C GLN A 15 -15.18 -13.76 -3.65
N PRO A 16 -14.59 -13.74 -2.44
CA PRO A 16 -13.16 -13.91 -2.26
C PRO A 16 -12.65 -15.23 -2.85
N GLN A 17 -11.74 -15.13 -3.80
CA GLN A 17 -10.99 -16.26 -4.38
C GLN A 17 -9.81 -16.68 -3.50
N LYS A 18 -9.15 -17.80 -3.83
CA LYS A 18 -8.02 -18.34 -3.08
C LYS A 18 -6.86 -17.35 -2.96
N GLU A 19 -6.66 -16.52 -3.96
CA GLU A 19 -5.63 -15.48 -4.02
C GLU A 19 -5.95 -14.32 -3.05
N HIS A 20 -7.23 -13.98 -2.89
CA HIS A 20 -7.67 -13.03 -1.86
C HIS A 20 -7.47 -13.60 -0.45
N GLN A 21 -7.72 -14.89 -0.27
CA GLN A 21 -7.44 -15.60 0.98
C GLN A 21 -5.94 -15.69 1.26
N TRP A 22 -5.13 -15.83 0.22
CA TRP A 22 -3.67 -15.85 0.34
C TRP A 22 -3.14 -14.53 0.89
N LEU A 23 -3.70 -13.38 0.49
CA LEU A 23 -3.34 -12.07 1.05
C LEU A 23 -3.52 -12.01 2.57
N GLN A 24 -4.47 -12.75 3.13
CA GLN A 24 -4.71 -12.77 4.58
C GLN A 24 -3.53 -13.35 5.37
N LYS A 25 -2.62 -14.09 4.71
CA LYS A 25 -1.38 -14.55 5.34
C LYS A 25 -0.39 -13.42 5.64
N LEU A 26 -0.57 -12.27 5.02
CA LEU A 26 0.26 -11.08 5.24
C LEU A 26 -0.24 -10.24 6.43
N VAL A 27 -1.46 -10.50 6.93
CA VAL A 27 -2.04 -9.76 8.07
C VAL A 27 -1.24 -10.04 9.33
N GLY A 28 -0.81 -8.97 10.01
CA GLY A 28 0.00 -9.06 11.21
C GLY A 28 0.87 -7.83 11.43
N GLU A 29 1.74 -7.94 12.43
CA GLU A 29 2.77 -6.95 12.74
C GLU A 29 4.11 -7.45 12.24
N TRP A 30 4.82 -6.61 11.50
CA TRP A 30 6.09 -6.94 10.88
C TRP A 30 7.16 -5.94 11.29
N THR A 31 8.40 -6.41 11.30
CA THR A 31 9.60 -5.59 11.43
C THR A 31 10.47 -5.83 10.22
N TYR A 32 11.06 -4.77 9.66
CA TYR A 32 11.94 -4.88 8.50
C TYR A 32 13.26 -4.13 8.73
N GLU A 33 14.29 -4.56 8.01
CA GLU A 33 15.56 -3.87 7.87
C GLU A 33 15.79 -3.60 6.38
N THR A 34 16.21 -2.39 6.06
CA THR A 34 16.55 -1.95 4.71
C THR A 34 17.98 -1.44 4.69
N GLU A 35 18.68 -1.70 3.60
CA GLU A 35 19.97 -1.09 3.28
C GLU A 35 19.80 -0.24 2.03
N GLY A 36 20.07 1.06 2.14
CA GLY A 36 19.91 2.01 1.05
C GLY A 36 21.15 2.86 0.85
N LEU A 37 21.50 3.10 -0.41
CA LEU A 37 22.49 4.12 -0.77
C LEU A 37 21.77 5.47 -0.82
N MET A 38 22.17 6.40 0.05
CA MET A 38 21.74 7.80 -0.06
C MET A 38 22.41 8.49 -1.25
N GLU A 39 23.67 8.13 -1.53
CA GLU A 39 24.44 8.59 -2.68
C GLU A 39 25.28 7.43 -3.24
N PRO A 40 25.57 7.39 -4.56
CA PRO A 40 26.30 6.29 -5.20
C PRO A 40 27.70 6.01 -4.61
N GLU A 41 28.33 7.02 -3.99
CA GLU A 41 29.71 6.95 -3.47
C GLU A 41 29.78 6.72 -1.94
N GLN A 42 28.65 6.74 -1.24
CA GLN A 42 28.61 6.54 0.22
C GLN A 42 28.31 5.09 0.59
N PRO A 43 28.77 4.60 1.76
CA PRO A 43 28.41 3.27 2.24
C PRO A 43 26.89 3.15 2.45
N PRO A 44 26.29 1.96 2.24
CA PRO A 44 24.87 1.74 2.49
C PRO A 44 24.50 2.07 3.92
N VAL A 45 23.42 2.83 4.09
CA VAL A 45 22.86 3.13 5.40
C VAL A 45 21.79 2.09 5.71
N LYS A 46 21.91 1.46 6.87
CA LYS A 46 20.88 0.58 7.43
C LYS A 46 19.78 1.43 8.05
N SER A 47 18.53 1.08 7.77
CA SER A 47 17.34 1.62 8.44
C SER A 47 16.42 0.48 8.83
N THR A 48 15.74 0.63 9.97
CA THR A 48 14.74 -0.31 10.46
C THR A 48 13.36 0.35 10.52
N GLY A 49 12.32 -0.48 10.43
CA GLY A 49 10.95 -0.02 10.57
C GLY A 49 10.01 -1.14 10.98
N THR A 50 8.77 -0.74 11.23
CA THR A 50 7.64 -1.62 11.53
C THR A 50 6.58 -1.48 10.45
N GLU A 51 5.79 -2.53 10.23
CA GLU A 51 4.67 -2.49 9.31
C GLU A 51 3.48 -3.24 9.92
N THR A 52 2.35 -2.55 10.04
CA THR A 52 1.08 -3.13 10.47
C THR A 52 0.23 -3.42 9.26
N VAL A 53 -0.14 -4.69 9.06
CA VAL A 53 -0.95 -5.12 7.92
C VAL A 53 -2.32 -5.58 8.39
N ARG A 54 -3.38 -4.93 7.87
CA ARG A 54 -4.78 -5.26 8.18
C ARG A 54 -5.59 -5.65 6.95
N SER A 55 -6.56 -6.53 7.15
CA SER A 55 -7.51 -6.93 6.10
C SER A 55 -8.55 -5.84 5.84
N LEU A 56 -8.92 -5.65 4.58
CA LEU A 56 -10.02 -4.80 4.17
C LEU A 56 -11.03 -5.64 3.37
N GLY A 57 -12.12 -6.02 4.02
CA GLY A 57 -13.22 -6.78 3.43
C GLY A 57 -12.83 -8.16 2.89
N GLY A 58 -11.68 -8.72 3.29
CA GLY A 58 -11.18 -10.00 2.80
C GLY A 58 -10.70 -10.01 1.35
N LEU A 59 -10.75 -8.87 0.66
CA LEU A 59 -10.35 -8.71 -0.75
C LEU A 59 -9.03 -7.94 -0.91
N TRP A 60 -8.72 -7.12 0.08
CA TRP A 60 -7.51 -6.30 0.12
C TRP A 60 -6.80 -6.47 1.44
N ILE A 61 -5.52 -6.13 1.46
CA ILE A 61 -4.80 -5.74 2.67
C ILE A 61 -4.42 -4.27 2.57
N LEU A 62 -4.30 -3.64 3.74
CA LEU A 62 -3.70 -2.34 3.90
C LEU A 62 -2.48 -2.50 4.80
N ALA A 63 -1.31 -2.14 4.29
CA ALA A 63 -0.04 -2.21 4.98
C ALA A 63 0.42 -0.79 5.30
N GLU A 64 0.56 -0.49 6.59
CA GLU A 64 1.00 0.80 7.10
C GLU A 64 2.40 0.64 7.70
N GLY A 65 3.40 1.25 7.07
CA GLY A 65 4.79 1.20 7.52
C GLY A 65 5.18 2.45 8.31
N GLN A 66 6.02 2.27 9.33
CA GLN A 66 6.63 3.34 10.10
C GLN A 66 8.13 3.06 10.21
N GLY A 67 8.96 4.05 9.85
CA GLY A 67 10.41 3.89 9.95
C GLY A 67 11.13 5.22 9.81
N GLU A 68 12.45 5.19 9.96
CA GLU A 68 13.28 6.36 9.74
C GLU A 68 13.89 6.32 8.35
N MET A 69 13.73 7.40 7.60
CA MET A 69 14.47 7.58 6.37
C MET A 69 15.76 8.34 6.69
N PRO A 70 16.95 7.79 6.35
CA PRO A 70 18.20 8.50 6.60
C PRO A 70 18.14 9.91 6.00
N GLY A 71 18.48 10.93 6.79
CA GLY A 71 18.46 12.33 6.36
C GLY A 71 17.08 13.01 6.25
N CYS A 72 15.96 12.26 6.25
CA CYS A 72 14.61 12.82 6.12
C CYS A 72 13.73 12.67 7.38
N GLY A 73 14.20 11.93 8.39
CA GLY A 73 13.49 11.74 9.65
C GLY A 73 12.40 10.68 9.56
N PRO A 74 11.39 10.70 10.47
CA PRO A 74 10.34 9.68 10.50
C PRO A 74 9.47 9.74 9.25
N ALA A 75 9.25 8.58 8.64
CA ALA A 75 8.41 8.38 7.48
C ALA A 75 7.29 7.38 7.78
N THR A 76 6.12 7.64 7.22
CA THR A 76 4.99 6.71 7.23
C THR A 76 4.68 6.29 5.80
N THR A 77 4.45 5.01 5.57
CA THR A 77 4.07 4.48 4.27
C THR A 77 2.70 3.82 4.36
N LEU A 78 1.93 3.86 3.29
CA LEU A 78 0.64 3.23 3.19
C LEU A 78 0.51 2.57 1.82
N MET A 79 0.20 1.27 1.83
CA MET A 79 0.06 0.46 0.64
C MET A 79 -1.22 -0.36 0.72
N ALA A 80 -2.07 -0.29 -0.30
CA ALA A 80 -3.15 -1.25 -0.48
C ALA A 80 -2.74 -2.33 -1.50
N LEU A 81 -2.94 -3.60 -1.18
CA LEU A 81 -2.65 -4.73 -2.07
C LEU A 81 -3.89 -5.62 -2.19
N GLY A 82 -4.30 -5.87 -3.42
CA GLY A 82 -5.45 -6.71 -3.76
C GLY A 82 -5.11 -7.70 -4.87
N TYR A 83 -6.08 -8.51 -5.25
CA TYR A 83 -5.99 -9.41 -6.40
C TYR A 83 -7.04 -9.02 -7.44
N ASP A 84 -6.67 -9.06 -8.71
CA ASP A 84 -7.57 -8.85 -9.83
C ASP A 84 -7.83 -10.18 -10.54
N PRO A 85 -9.02 -10.77 -10.38
CA PRO A 85 -9.38 -12.02 -11.04
C PRO A 85 -9.44 -11.94 -12.57
N GLN A 86 -9.74 -10.76 -13.13
CA GLN A 86 -9.83 -10.60 -14.58
C GLN A 86 -8.45 -10.61 -15.24
N LYS A 87 -7.46 -10.01 -14.57
CA LYS A 87 -6.06 -9.97 -15.01
C LYS A 87 -5.19 -11.05 -14.39
N GLN A 88 -5.77 -11.88 -13.51
CA GLN A 88 -5.14 -12.95 -12.76
C GLN A 88 -3.81 -12.54 -12.08
N ARG A 89 -3.77 -11.35 -11.49
CA ARG A 89 -2.55 -10.82 -10.88
C ARG A 89 -2.84 -10.02 -9.62
N PHE A 90 -1.86 -10.00 -8.71
CA PHE A 90 -1.88 -9.08 -7.59
C PHE A 90 -1.70 -7.65 -8.08
N ARG A 91 -2.42 -6.72 -7.47
CA ARG A 91 -2.40 -5.30 -7.81
C ARG A 91 -2.15 -4.49 -6.55
N ARG A 92 -1.13 -3.65 -6.59
CA ARG A 92 -0.98 -2.59 -5.62
C ARG A 92 -1.86 -1.42 -6.07
N GLU A 93 -2.69 -0.91 -5.17
CA GLU A 93 -3.33 0.40 -5.34
C GLU A 93 -2.41 1.42 -4.65
N ASP A 94 -2.04 2.46 -5.38
CA ASP A 94 -1.18 3.61 -5.04
C ASP A 94 -0.34 3.52 -3.75
N TYR A 95 0.99 3.61 -3.91
CA TYR A 95 1.91 3.69 -2.78
C TYR A 95 2.01 5.13 -2.27
N LEU A 96 1.49 5.40 -1.08
CA LEU A 96 1.58 6.71 -0.44
C LEU A 96 2.70 6.70 0.59
N MET A 97 3.71 7.53 0.39
CA MET A 97 4.73 7.81 1.40
C MET A 97 4.49 9.21 1.95
N ARG A 98 4.21 9.31 3.25
CA ARG A 98 4.12 10.56 3.98
C ARG A 98 5.48 10.82 4.64
N LEU A 99 6.21 11.79 4.10
CA LEU A 99 7.44 12.30 4.70
C LEU A 99 7.05 13.42 5.67
N ASN A 100 7.25 13.22 6.97
CA ASN A 100 7.08 14.31 7.96
C ASN A 100 8.33 15.20 7.93
N LEU A 101 8.59 15.85 6.80
CA LEU A 101 9.46 17.01 6.79
C LEU A 101 8.83 18.06 7.70
N LEU A 102 9.63 18.71 8.54
CA LEU A 102 9.27 19.89 9.34
C LEU A 102 8.97 21.08 8.42
N LEU A 103 7.96 20.93 7.58
CA LEU A 103 7.33 21.98 6.81
C LEU A 103 5.93 22.05 7.38
N ASP A 104 5.67 23.21 7.99
CA ASP A 104 4.41 23.83 8.36
C ASP A 104 3.19 23.06 7.80
N ASP A 105 2.22 22.76 8.67
CA ASP A 105 1.01 21.88 8.61
C ASP A 105 0.15 21.85 7.31
N THR A 106 0.62 22.40 6.20
CA THR A 106 -0.09 22.69 4.96
C THR A 106 0.62 22.23 3.68
N THR A 107 1.85 21.68 3.74
CA THR A 107 2.56 21.21 2.53
C THR A 107 2.69 19.68 2.50
N TYR A 108 1.82 19.05 1.70
CA TYR A 108 1.88 17.62 1.40
C TYR A 108 2.77 17.37 0.18
N SER A 109 3.99 16.88 0.40
CA SER A 109 4.86 16.41 -0.70
C SER A 109 4.49 14.97 -1.02
N TYR A 110 3.73 14.77 -2.09
CA TYR A 110 3.37 13.45 -2.60
C TYR A 110 4.49 12.91 -3.49
N LEU A 111 5.21 11.90 -3.01
CA LEU A 111 6.10 11.11 -3.87
C LEU A 111 5.39 9.80 -4.23
N SER A 112 4.82 9.74 -5.44
CA SER A 112 4.43 8.48 -6.07
C SER A 112 5.70 7.81 -6.62
N ILE A 113 6.05 6.63 -6.10
CA ILE A 113 7.17 5.83 -6.59
C ILE A 113 6.66 4.79 -7.58
#